data_AF-A0A8H4KQW1-F1
#
_entry.id   AF-A0A8H4KQW1-F1
#
_cell.length_a   1.000
_cell.length_b   1.000
_cell.length_c   1.000
_cell.angle_alpha   90.00
_cell.angle_beta   90.00
_cell.angle_gamma   90.00
#
_symmetry.space_group_name_H-M   'P 1'
#
loop_
_entity.id
_entity.type
_entity.pdbx_description
1 polymer ?
#
loop_
_entity_poly.entity_id
_entity_poly.type
_entity_poly.pdbx_seq_one_letter_code
_entity_poly.pdbx_strand_id
1 'polypeptide(L)'
;MSSSQLPAWYYRVSAIVRNRNGIILWDFDEDISDLDETSQDQAIIYDGPDAGEYHRLREKREERKRGFFQRKEYIRKKTEEAREEEKQKQREVQAAYETLEISMSMNSINELGPIDTNFYLYCQDYFDYFYDPSPYGWMTRKVRFEYKEGYSNVLNGQLWLNPNFDFELVPFTPPEHQSLEHHEIQTSDGRFTIIIQFIDKDHLILRSSRDLVFSGRPQDARGPETFVFMGDYND
;
A
#
# COMPACT_ATOMS: atom_id res chain seq x y z
N MET A 1 -21.48 -1.91 53.07
CA MET A 1 -20.59 -2.94 52.53
C MET A 1 -20.78 -2.96 51.04
N SER A 2 -19.84 -2.39 50.28
CA SER A 2 -19.91 -2.43 48.82
C SER A 2 -19.66 -3.86 48.38
N SER A 3 -20.65 -4.57 47.85
CA SER A 3 -20.38 -5.75 47.05
C SER A 3 -19.82 -5.24 45.73
N SER A 4 -18.52 -5.02 45.69
CA SER A 4 -17.80 -4.56 44.50
C SER A 4 -17.74 -5.72 43.51
N GLN A 5 -18.86 -5.93 42.81
CA GLN A 5 -18.95 -6.83 41.68
C GLN A 5 -17.85 -6.45 40.69
N LEU A 6 -16.99 -7.41 40.37
CA LEU A 6 -15.88 -7.14 39.47
C LEU A 6 -16.41 -6.93 38.05
N PRO A 7 -15.71 -6.14 37.21
CA PRO A 7 -16.12 -5.93 35.83
C PRO A 7 -16.23 -7.26 35.05
N ALA A 8 -17.12 -7.32 34.06
CA ALA A 8 -17.34 -8.53 33.24
C ALA A 8 -16.05 -9.10 32.62
N TRP A 9 -15.10 -8.23 32.22
CA TRP A 9 -13.80 -8.64 31.69
C TRP A 9 -13.00 -9.49 32.68
N TYR A 10 -13.06 -9.19 33.99
CA TYR A 10 -12.31 -9.93 34.99
C TYR A 10 -12.80 -11.38 35.07
N TYR A 11 -14.11 -11.62 35.03
CA TYR A 11 -14.65 -12.98 35.09
C TYR A 11 -14.30 -13.80 33.86
N ARG A 12 -14.32 -13.20 32.66
CA ARG A 12 -13.91 -13.89 31.43
C ARG A 12 -12.42 -14.26 31.47
N VAL A 13 -11.55 -13.29 31.77
CA VAL A 13 -10.10 -13.51 31.78
C VAL A 13 -9.71 -14.45 32.93
N SER A 14 -10.25 -14.29 34.13
CA SER A 14 -9.95 -15.17 35.27
C SER A 14 -10.37 -16.62 35.01
N ALA A 15 -11.51 -16.86 34.36
CA ALA A 15 -11.90 -18.20 33.95
C ALA A 15 -10.88 -18.82 32.97
N ILE A 16 -10.37 -18.04 32.02
CA ILE A 16 -9.35 -18.50 31.07
C ILE A 16 -8.03 -18.80 31.80
N VAL A 17 -7.58 -17.94 32.71
CA VAL A 17 -6.33 -18.12 33.49
C VAL A 17 -6.40 -19.32 34.43
N ARG A 18 -7.59 -19.64 34.95
CA ARG A 18 -7.78 -20.84 35.78
C ARG A 18 -7.75 -22.12 34.95
N ASN A 19 -8.17 -22.06 33.69
CA ASN A 19 -8.26 -23.21 32.78
C ASN A 19 -6.97 -23.42 31.97
N ARG A 20 -6.29 -22.34 31.60
CA ARG A 20 -5.01 -22.31 30.91
C ARG A 20 -4.05 -21.63 31.86
N ASN A 21 -3.02 -22.33 32.32
CA ASN A 21 -2.08 -21.89 33.34
C ASN A 21 -1.18 -20.72 32.85
N GLY A 22 -1.77 -19.63 32.35
CA GLY A 22 -1.13 -18.57 31.58
C GLY A 22 -2.14 -17.66 30.89
N ILE A 23 -1.67 -16.48 30.47
CA ILE A 23 -2.44 -15.47 29.75
C ILE A 23 -1.81 -15.31 28.38
N ILE A 24 -2.61 -15.40 27.32
CA ILE A 24 -2.16 -15.20 25.94
C ILE A 24 -2.70 -13.87 25.39
N LEU A 25 -2.13 -13.44 24.25
CA LEU A 25 -2.44 -12.17 23.61
C LEU A 25 -3.95 -11.95 23.41
N TRP A 26 -4.64 -13.01 22.97
CA TRP A 26 -6.04 -13.01 22.54
C TRP A 26 -7.07 -12.95 23.68
N ASP A 27 -6.65 -13.12 24.94
CA ASP A 27 -7.57 -13.19 26.08
C ASP A 27 -8.27 -11.86 26.39
N PHE A 28 -7.80 -10.75 25.80
CA PHE A 28 -8.32 -9.39 26.02
C PHE A 28 -8.92 -8.75 24.76
N ASP A 29 -8.96 -9.44 23.63
CA ASP A 29 -9.30 -8.82 22.34
C ASP A 29 -10.74 -8.28 22.29
N GLU A 30 -11.70 -8.98 22.90
CA GLU A 30 -13.10 -8.54 23.03
C GLU A 30 -13.24 -7.25 23.88
N ASP A 31 -12.28 -6.95 24.75
CA ASP A 31 -12.30 -5.76 25.64
C ASP A 31 -11.53 -4.56 25.08
N ILE A 32 -10.80 -4.76 23.99
CA ILE A 32 -9.97 -3.75 23.33
C ILE A 32 -10.76 -3.02 22.23
N SER A 33 -11.84 -3.63 21.70
CA SER A 33 -12.75 -2.99 20.73
C SER A 33 -13.62 -1.88 21.32
N ASP A 34 -13.86 -1.90 22.63
CA ASP A 34 -14.74 -0.95 23.35
C ASP A 34 -14.01 0.35 23.75
N LEU A 35 -13.05 0.80 22.95
CA LEU A 35 -12.37 2.09 23.12
C LEU A 35 -13.16 3.24 22.46
N ASP A 36 -14.48 3.24 22.61
CA ASP A 36 -15.22 4.50 22.59
C ASP A 36 -15.16 5.05 24.01
N GLU A 37 -14.58 6.24 24.14
CA GLU A 37 -14.27 6.89 25.41
C GLU A 37 -15.54 7.02 26.26
N THR A 38 -15.54 6.49 27.49
CA THR A 38 -16.28 7.00 28.68
C THR A 38 -16.40 5.92 29.77
N SER A 39 -15.31 5.60 30.47
CA SER A 39 -15.39 4.89 31.76
C SER A 39 -14.05 4.94 32.50
N GLN A 40 -13.47 6.12 32.69
CA GLN A 40 -12.30 6.27 33.56
C GLN A 40 -12.65 6.17 35.06
N ASP A 41 -13.94 6.16 35.44
CA ASP A 41 -14.31 6.58 36.79
C ASP A 41 -14.81 5.52 37.79
N GLN A 42 -14.91 4.23 37.45
CA GLN A 42 -15.54 3.27 38.39
C GLN A 42 -14.64 2.26 39.11
N ALA A 43 -13.32 2.26 38.90
CA ALA A 43 -12.46 1.17 39.42
C ALA A 43 -11.24 1.65 40.22
N ILE A 44 -11.41 2.67 41.07
CA ILE A 44 -10.34 3.12 41.96
C ILE A 44 -10.57 2.44 43.32
N ILE A 45 -9.77 1.39 43.58
CA ILE A 45 -9.65 0.62 44.85
C ILE A 45 -10.66 -0.54 45.01
N TYR A 46 -10.37 -1.67 44.34
CA TYR A 46 -10.89 -2.98 44.75
C TYR A 46 -9.91 -3.61 45.75
N ASP A 47 -10.41 -3.98 46.93
CA ASP A 47 -9.63 -4.55 48.05
C ASP A 47 -10.22 -5.88 48.55
N GLY A 48 -10.82 -6.64 47.64
CA GLY A 48 -11.38 -7.97 47.93
C GLY A 48 -10.32 -9.06 48.08
N PRO A 49 -10.74 -10.31 48.39
CA PRO A 49 -9.82 -11.43 48.65
C PRO A 49 -8.93 -11.79 47.45
N ASP A 50 -9.36 -11.47 46.24
CA ASP A 50 -8.65 -11.64 44.97
C ASP A 50 -8.07 -10.32 44.42
N ALA A 51 -7.93 -9.28 45.26
CA ALA A 51 -7.44 -7.96 44.83
C ALA A 51 -6.08 -8.02 44.14
N GLY A 52 -5.16 -8.86 44.64
CA GLY A 52 -3.84 -9.05 44.00
C GLY A 52 -3.96 -9.59 42.57
N GLU A 53 -4.84 -10.57 42.34
CA GLU A 53 -5.08 -11.11 41.00
C GLU A 53 -5.80 -10.09 40.10
N TYR A 54 -6.81 -9.39 40.65
CA TYR A 54 -7.53 -8.33 39.97
C TYR A 54 -6.61 -7.22 39.46
N HIS A 55 -5.77 -6.65 40.33
CA HIS A 55 -4.86 -5.57 39.96
C HIS A 55 -3.82 -6.03 38.92
N ARG A 56 -3.30 -7.25 39.05
CA ARG A 56 -2.39 -7.84 38.06
C ARG A 56 -3.04 -7.99 36.68
N LEU A 57 -4.27 -8.53 36.62
CA LEU A 57 -4.98 -8.71 35.34
C LEU A 57 -5.38 -7.36 34.73
N ARG A 58 -5.73 -6.39 35.57
CA ARG A 58 -6.02 -5.03 35.15
C ARG A 58 -4.80 -4.35 34.53
N GLU A 59 -3.63 -4.44 35.16
CA GLU A 59 -2.39 -3.87 34.63
C GLU A 59 -2.07 -4.43 33.24
N LYS A 60 -2.15 -5.76 33.08
CA LYS A 60 -1.97 -6.43 31.78
C LYS A 60 -2.98 -5.96 30.73
N ARG A 61 -4.25 -5.81 31.11
CA ARG A 61 -5.28 -5.26 30.21
C ARG A 61 -4.94 -3.84 29.76
N GLU A 62 -4.55 -2.98 30.69
CA GLU A 62 -4.20 -1.59 30.37
C GLU A 62 -2.92 -1.49 29.51
N GLU A 63 -1.92 -2.36 29.75
CA GLU A 63 -0.77 -2.50 28.85
C GLU A 63 -1.16 -2.90 27.44
N ARG A 64 -2.08 -3.86 27.28
CA ARG A 64 -2.58 -4.28 25.97
C ARG A 64 -3.36 -3.20 25.26
N LYS A 65 -4.20 -2.46 25.97
CA LYS A 65 -4.90 -1.28 25.43
C LYS A 65 -3.91 -0.24 24.90
N ARG A 66 -2.89 0.10 25.70
CA ARG A 66 -1.82 1.01 25.27
C ARG A 66 -1.09 0.48 24.03
N GLY A 67 -0.70 -0.79 24.01
CA GLY A 67 -0.01 -1.41 22.87
C GLY A 67 -0.86 -1.44 21.60
N PHE A 68 -2.15 -1.74 21.71
CA PHE A 68 -3.07 -1.71 20.58
C PHE A 68 -3.24 -0.29 20.01
N PHE A 69 -3.45 0.70 20.89
CA PHE A 69 -3.53 2.10 20.49
C PHE A 69 -2.24 2.56 19.80
N GLN A 70 -1.07 2.28 20.39
CA GLN A 70 0.22 2.60 19.79
C GLN A 70 0.41 1.95 18.42
N ARG A 71 -0.01 0.68 18.24
CA ARG A 71 0.07 -0.01 16.96
C ARG A 71 -0.89 0.60 15.92
N LYS A 72 -2.13 0.94 16.32
CA LYS A 72 -3.11 1.57 15.45
C LYS A 72 -2.62 2.96 14.99
N GLU A 73 -2.09 3.76 15.92
CA GLU A 73 -1.51 5.06 15.62
C GLU A 73 -0.26 4.94 14.74
N TYR A 74 0.60 3.94 15.00
CA TYR A 74 1.76 3.64 14.15
C TYR A 74 1.34 3.29 12.72
N ILE A 75 0.38 2.38 12.56
CA ILE A 75 -0.16 1.98 11.25
C ILE A 75 -0.78 3.18 10.54
N ARG A 76 -1.60 3.97 11.25
CA ARG A 76 -2.23 5.18 10.70
C ARG A 76 -1.17 6.16 10.21
N LYS A 77 -0.18 6.48 11.05
CA LYS A 77 0.91 7.39 10.70
C LYS A 77 1.71 6.88 9.50
N LYS A 78 2.06 5.59 9.48
CA LYS A 78 2.78 4.97 8.35
C LYS A 78 1.99 5.01 7.05
N THR A 79 0.68 4.75 7.13
CA THR A 79 -0.23 4.83 5.98
C THR A 79 -0.32 6.26 5.45
N GLU A 80 -0.40 7.25 6.34
CA GLU A 80 -0.45 8.66 5.97
C GLU A 80 0.88 9.15 5.36
N GLU A 81 2.01 8.80 5.96
CA GLU A 81 3.36 9.06 5.41
C GLU A 81 3.51 8.48 4.00
N ALA A 82 3.16 7.21 3.82
CA ALA A 82 3.25 6.53 2.52
C ALA A 82 2.26 7.14 1.50
N ARG A 83 1.05 7.54 1.92
CA ARG A 83 0.08 8.19 1.04
C ARG A 83 0.56 9.57 0.60
N GLU A 84 1.26 10.32 1.44
CA GLU A 84 1.80 11.63 1.05
C GLU A 84 2.99 11.47 0.09
N GLU A 85 3.86 10.49 0.32
CA GLU A 85 4.91 10.11 -0.63
C GLU A 85 4.32 9.72 -2.00
N GLU A 86 3.28 8.89 -1.99
CA GLU A 86 2.51 8.49 -3.16
C GLU A 86 1.97 9.70 -3.96
N LYS A 87 1.44 10.71 -3.27
CA LYS A 87 0.95 11.95 -3.90
C LYS A 87 2.10 12.79 -4.42
N GLN A 88 3.18 12.88 -3.65
CA GLN A 88 4.34 13.67 -4.01
C GLN A 88 4.96 13.19 -5.32
N LYS A 89 5.14 11.87 -5.46
CA LYS A 89 5.65 11.25 -6.69
C LYS A 89 4.72 11.46 -7.89
N GLN A 90 3.40 11.42 -7.69
CA GLN A 90 2.45 11.77 -8.74
C GLN A 90 2.55 13.26 -9.16
N ARG A 91 2.78 14.18 -8.21
CA ARG A 91 2.99 15.60 -8.52
C ARG A 91 4.27 15.83 -9.32
N GLU A 92 5.34 15.08 -9.04
CA GLU A 92 6.62 15.17 -9.77
C GLU A 92 6.43 14.83 -11.25
N VAL A 93 5.82 13.66 -11.53
CA VAL A 93 5.52 13.24 -12.91
C VAL A 93 4.54 14.19 -13.60
N GLN A 94 3.53 14.70 -12.87
CA GLN A 94 2.58 15.67 -13.41
C GLN A 94 3.27 17.00 -13.80
N ALA A 95 4.23 17.47 -13.01
CA ALA A 95 5.00 18.66 -13.34
C ALA A 95 5.92 18.44 -14.56
N ALA A 96 6.48 17.24 -14.71
CA ALA A 96 7.23 16.86 -15.90
C ALA A 96 6.32 16.85 -17.15
N TYR A 97 5.11 16.31 -17.03
CA TYR A 97 4.10 16.34 -18.10
C TYR A 97 3.75 17.76 -18.53
N GLU A 98 3.49 18.67 -17.58
CA GLU A 98 3.18 20.07 -17.87
C GLU A 98 4.36 20.79 -18.56
N THR A 99 5.59 20.48 -18.14
CA THR A 99 6.80 20.99 -18.79
C THR A 99 6.91 20.51 -20.23
N LEU A 100 6.62 19.23 -20.48
CA LEU A 100 6.57 18.66 -21.83
C LEU A 100 5.50 19.36 -22.68
N GLU A 101 4.29 19.55 -22.17
CA GLU A 101 3.20 20.22 -22.87
C GLU A 101 3.58 21.65 -23.29
N ILE A 102 4.21 22.41 -22.38
CA ILE A 102 4.73 23.74 -22.69
C ILE A 102 5.80 23.65 -23.79
N SER A 103 6.75 22.72 -23.70
CA SER A 103 7.82 22.57 -24.71
C SER A 103 7.26 22.23 -26.10
N MET A 104 6.23 21.38 -26.17
CA MET A 104 5.54 21.01 -27.40
C MET A 104 4.80 22.21 -28.01
N SER A 105 4.17 23.06 -27.19
CA SER A 105 3.55 24.31 -27.65
C SER A 105 4.56 25.30 -28.25
N MET A 106 5.83 25.21 -27.84
CA MET A 106 6.94 25.99 -28.37
C MET A 106 7.66 25.31 -29.55
N ASN A 107 7.15 24.18 -30.05
CA ASN A 107 7.77 23.35 -31.10
C ASN A 107 9.23 22.95 -30.79
N SER A 108 9.55 22.76 -29.51
CA SER A 108 10.88 22.29 -29.10
C SER A 108 10.93 20.76 -29.17
N ILE A 109 11.84 20.21 -29.97
CA ILE A 109 12.05 18.76 -30.09
C ILE A 109 13.19 18.38 -29.16
N ASN A 110 12.88 17.62 -28.11
CA ASN A 110 13.85 17.11 -27.17
C ASN A 110 14.02 15.61 -27.36
N GLU A 111 15.25 15.12 -27.28
CA GLU A 111 15.53 13.68 -27.23
C GLU A 111 14.95 13.08 -25.94
N LEU A 112 14.39 11.87 -26.04
CA LEU A 112 13.86 11.18 -24.87
C LEU A 112 14.99 10.79 -23.91
N GLY A 113 16.10 10.30 -24.45
CA GLY A 113 17.19 9.70 -23.70
C GLY A 113 17.02 8.19 -23.48
N PRO A 114 17.95 7.53 -22.78
CA PRO A 114 17.89 6.10 -22.52
C PRO A 114 16.81 5.78 -21.47
N ILE A 115 15.96 4.80 -21.75
CA ILE A 115 14.88 4.35 -20.86
C ILE A 115 15.01 2.87 -20.44
N ASP A 116 16.16 2.24 -20.67
CA ASP A 116 16.51 0.90 -20.19
C ASP A 116 16.75 0.95 -18.67
N THR A 117 15.65 0.95 -17.91
CA THR A 117 15.66 1.14 -16.46
C THR A 117 14.37 0.64 -15.81
N ASN A 118 14.28 0.77 -14.48
CA ASN A 118 13.09 0.54 -13.69
C ASN A 118 12.36 1.87 -13.42
N PHE A 119 11.06 1.89 -13.67
CA PHE A 119 10.16 2.96 -13.26
C PHE A 119 9.27 2.44 -12.14
N TYR A 120 9.35 3.05 -10.97
CA TYR A 120 8.41 2.77 -9.88
C TYR A 120 7.09 3.46 -10.19
N LEU A 121 6.00 2.74 -10.01
CA LEU A 121 4.67 3.21 -10.38
C LEU A 121 3.98 3.77 -9.13
N TYR A 122 3.25 4.87 -9.27
CA TYR A 122 2.48 5.51 -8.20
C TYR A 122 1.07 5.83 -8.68
N CYS A 123 0.06 5.42 -7.93
CA CYS A 123 -1.36 5.59 -8.23
C CYS A 123 -2.15 5.59 -6.91
N GLN A 124 -2.86 6.68 -6.60
CA GLN A 124 -3.72 6.76 -5.40
C GLN A 124 -4.81 5.69 -5.41
N ASP A 125 -5.47 5.48 -6.56
CA ASP A 125 -6.53 4.48 -6.67
C ASP A 125 -5.99 3.07 -6.36
N TYR A 126 -4.80 2.73 -6.85
CA TYR A 126 -4.16 1.46 -6.52
C TYR A 126 -3.82 1.37 -5.03
N PHE A 127 -3.28 2.45 -4.44
CA PHE A 127 -2.91 2.51 -3.04
C PHE A 127 -4.09 2.15 -2.13
N ASP A 128 -5.30 2.63 -2.44
CA ASP A 128 -6.50 2.39 -1.64
C ASP A 128 -6.91 0.91 -1.52
N TYR A 129 -6.52 0.06 -2.49
CA TYR A 129 -6.88 -1.36 -2.50
C TYR A 129 -5.75 -2.31 -2.13
N PHE A 130 -4.50 -1.92 -2.40
CA PHE A 130 -3.36 -2.83 -2.31
C PHE A 130 -2.31 -2.43 -1.28
N TYR A 131 -2.40 -1.24 -0.68
CA TYR A 131 -1.44 -0.83 0.35
C TYR A 131 -1.58 -1.71 1.60
N ASP A 132 -0.49 -2.36 1.97
CA ASP A 132 -0.37 -3.13 3.21
C ASP A 132 0.66 -2.48 4.14
N PRO A 133 0.23 -1.88 5.27
CA PRO A 133 1.13 -1.28 6.26
C PRO A 133 1.86 -2.32 7.12
N SER A 134 1.66 -3.62 6.88
CA SER A 134 2.37 -4.68 7.59
C SER A 134 3.86 -4.67 7.25
N PRO A 135 4.74 -5.19 8.13
CA PRO A 135 6.17 -5.33 7.84
C PRO A 135 6.48 -6.29 6.68
N TYR A 136 5.47 -6.99 6.15
CA TYR A 136 5.58 -7.89 5.00
C TYR A 136 4.96 -7.28 3.73
N GLY A 137 4.39 -6.08 3.81
CA GLY A 137 3.61 -5.41 2.78
C GLY A 137 4.42 -4.77 1.65
N TRP A 138 5.62 -5.27 1.34
CA TRP A 138 6.43 -4.75 0.23
C TRP A 138 5.86 -5.21 -1.12
N MET A 139 4.84 -4.50 -1.61
CA MET A 139 4.38 -4.65 -2.98
C MET A 139 5.08 -3.62 -3.85
N THR A 140 6.25 -3.98 -4.36
CA THR A 140 6.93 -3.14 -5.37
C THR A 140 6.18 -3.26 -6.68
N ARG A 141 5.48 -2.19 -7.06
CA ARG A 141 4.89 -2.02 -8.40
C ARG A 141 5.85 -1.21 -9.27
N LYS A 142 6.20 -1.77 -10.42
CA LYS A 142 7.17 -1.17 -11.32
C LYS A 142 6.99 -1.70 -12.74
N VAL A 143 7.51 -0.95 -13.70
CA VAL A 143 7.79 -1.46 -15.05
C VAL A 143 9.29 -1.35 -15.30
N ARG A 144 9.89 -2.40 -15.87
CA ARG A 144 11.30 -2.40 -16.27
C ARG A 144 11.37 -2.53 -17.77
N PHE A 145 12.22 -1.73 -18.40
CA PHE A 145 12.59 -1.92 -19.80
C PHE A 145 14.05 -2.34 -19.88
N GLU A 146 14.37 -3.16 -20.88
CA GLU A 146 15.73 -3.63 -21.14
C GLU A 146 15.95 -3.82 -22.65
N TYR A 147 17.07 -3.34 -23.18
CA TYR A 147 17.40 -3.57 -24.59
C TYR A 147 17.62 -5.05 -24.85
N LYS A 148 16.98 -5.55 -25.91
CA LYS A 148 17.11 -6.94 -26.30
C LYS A 148 18.51 -7.22 -26.83
N GLU A 149 19.17 -8.24 -26.28
CA GLU A 149 20.48 -8.67 -26.77
C GLU A 149 20.45 -8.93 -28.28
N GLY A 150 21.40 -8.32 -29.00
CA GLY A 150 21.51 -8.42 -30.46
C GLY A 150 20.61 -7.46 -31.26
N TYR A 151 19.75 -6.67 -30.61
CA TYR A 151 18.90 -5.66 -31.26
C TYR A 151 19.01 -4.31 -30.53
N SER A 152 19.82 -3.40 -31.07
CA SER A 152 20.16 -2.12 -30.40
C SER A 152 19.01 -1.12 -30.28
N ASN A 153 17.84 -1.40 -30.88
CA ASN A 153 16.70 -0.49 -30.92
C ASN A 153 15.38 -1.13 -30.47
N VAL A 154 15.42 -2.33 -29.88
CA VAL A 154 14.22 -3.04 -29.41
C VAL A 154 14.30 -3.21 -27.90
N LEU A 155 13.28 -2.75 -27.19
CA LEU A 155 13.12 -2.94 -25.76
C LEU A 155 12.19 -4.12 -25.47
N ASN A 156 12.60 -4.94 -24.51
CA ASN A 156 11.69 -5.81 -23.77
C ASN A 156 11.14 -5.02 -22.59
N GLY A 157 9.92 -5.33 -22.17
CA GLY A 157 9.31 -4.72 -21.00
C GLY A 157 8.76 -5.77 -20.05
N GLN A 158 8.90 -5.55 -18.75
CA GLN A 158 8.34 -6.41 -17.70
C GLN A 158 7.56 -5.55 -16.72
N LEU A 159 6.30 -5.89 -16.48
CA LEU A 159 5.38 -5.14 -15.62
C LEU A 159 5.04 -5.95 -14.36
N TRP A 160 5.28 -5.35 -13.20
CA TRP A 160 4.86 -5.86 -11.90
C TRP A 160 3.83 -4.91 -11.32
N LEU A 161 2.56 -5.33 -11.28
CA LEU A 161 1.51 -4.65 -10.50
C LEU A 161 1.04 -5.51 -9.32
N ASN A 162 1.44 -6.77 -9.25
CA ASN A 162 1.09 -7.68 -8.16
C ASN A 162 2.36 -8.47 -7.79
N PRO A 163 2.68 -8.67 -6.50
CA PRO A 163 3.87 -9.44 -6.13
C PRO A 163 3.86 -10.89 -6.62
N ASN A 164 2.70 -11.45 -6.94
CA ASN A 164 2.57 -12.84 -7.39
C ASN A 164 2.58 -13.01 -8.91
N PHE A 165 2.43 -11.92 -9.66
CA PHE A 165 2.27 -11.97 -11.11
C PHE A 165 2.98 -10.81 -11.77
N ASP A 166 3.77 -11.15 -12.76
CA ASP A 166 4.38 -10.23 -13.69
C ASP A 166 3.90 -10.51 -15.11
N PHE A 167 3.98 -9.48 -15.94
CA PHE A 167 3.58 -9.54 -17.33
C PHE A 167 4.74 -9.08 -18.20
N GLU A 168 5.18 -9.97 -19.09
CA GLU A 168 6.08 -9.60 -20.18
C GLU A 168 5.27 -8.81 -21.21
N LEU A 169 5.86 -7.72 -21.71
CA LEU A 169 5.30 -6.90 -22.77
C LEU A 169 5.87 -7.34 -24.12
N VAL A 170 5.04 -7.24 -25.16
CA VAL A 170 5.51 -7.46 -26.53
C VAL A 170 6.66 -6.48 -26.81
N PRO A 171 7.80 -6.96 -27.35
CA PRO A 171 8.93 -6.08 -27.63
C PRO A 171 8.56 -4.95 -28.58
N PHE A 172 9.08 -3.75 -28.32
CA PHE A 172 8.74 -2.55 -29.06
C PHE A 172 9.97 -1.65 -29.27
N THR A 173 9.87 -0.73 -30.23
CA THR A 173 10.86 0.32 -30.44
C THR A 173 10.44 1.55 -29.63
N PRO A 174 11.27 2.06 -28.71
CA PRO A 174 10.94 3.26 -27.96
C PRO A 174 10.87 4.50 -28.86
N PRO A 175 10.10 5.53 -28.49
CA PRO A 175 10.14 6.81 -29.19
C PRO A 175 11.51 7.47 -29.04
N GLU A 176 12.00 8.11 -30.11
CA GLU A 176 13.31 8.80 -30.12
C GLU A 176 13.24 10.16 -29.41
N HIS A 177 12.06 10.77 -29.41
CA HIS A 177 11.82 12.11 -28.89
C HIS A 177 10.74 12.11 -27.81
N GLN A 178 10.84 13.07 -26.90
CA GLN A 178 9.76 13.35 -25.96
C GLN A 178 8.51 13.77 -26.73
N SER A 179 7.35 13.20 -26.38
CA SER A 179 6.11 13.49 -27.09
C SER A 179 4.89 13.27 -26.19
N LEU A 180 3.75 13.85 -26.60
CA LEU A 180 2.46 13.57 -25.96
C LEU A 180 1.79 12.30 -26.52
N GLU A 181 2.49 11.51 -27.34
CA GLU A 181 1.93 10.31 -27.95
C GLU A 181 1.76 9.17 -26.94
N HIS A 182 0.72 8.38 -27.19
CA HIS A 182 0.40 7.20 -26.41
C HIS A 182 0.85 5.96 -27.16
N HIS A 183 1.55 5.07 -26.48
CA HIS A 183 1.99 3.78 -27.00
C HIS A 183 1.14 2.67 -26.40
N GLU A 184 0.33 2.03 -27.23
CA GLU A 184 -0.39 0.83 -26.84
C GLU A 184 0.54 -0.38 -26.95
N ILE A 185 0.74 -1.08 -25.84
CA ILE A 185 1.62 -2.23 -25.76
C ILE A 185 0.84 -3.40 -25.18
N GLN A 186 0.83 -4.52 -25.91
CA GLN A 186 0.19 -5.75 -25.46
C GLN A 186 1.10 -6.53 -24.54
N THR A 187 0.50 -7.29 -23.62
CA THR A 187 1.23 -8.35 -22.92
C THR A 187 1.58 -9.47 -23.90
N SER A 188 2.72 -10.14 -23.71
CA SER A 188 3.19 -11.22 -24.60
C SER A 188 2.24 -12.41 -24.66
N ASP A 189 1.40 -12.59 -23.64
CA ASP A 189 0.33 -13.60 -23.62
C ASP A 189 -0.96 -13.15 -24.36
N GLY A 190 -1.00 -11.91 -24.87
CA GLY A 190 -2.10 -11.32 -25.61
C GLY A 190 -3.36 -11.04 -24.78
N ARG A 191 -3.33 -11.21 -23.45
CA ARG A 191 -4.52 -11.06 -22.60
C ARG A 191 -4.88 -9.62 -22.32
N PHE A 192 -3.88 -8.74 -22.27
CA PHE A 192 -4.08 -7.36 -21.85
C PHE A 192 -3.36 -6.38 -22.78
N THR A 193 -3.82 -5.14 -22.76
CA THR A 193 -3.16 -4.01 -23.40
C THR A 193 -2.99 -2.92 -22.35
N ILE A 194 -1.79 -2.37 -22.28
CA ILE A 194 -1.47 -1.20 -21.48
C ILE A 194 -1.17 -0.02 -22.40
N ILE A 195 -1.32 1.19 -21.88
CA ILE A 195 -0.99 2.41 -22.60
C ILE A 195 0.15 3.08 -21.85
N ILE A 196 1.27 3.32 -22.51
CA ILE A 196 2.42 4.02 -21.95
C ILE A 196 2.61 5.34 -22.68
N GLN A 197 2.81 6.41 -21.92
CA GLN A 197 3.21 7.72 -22.43
C GLN A 197 4.57 8.04 -21.83
N PHE A 198 5.60 8.11 -22.66
CA PHE A 198 6.96 8.45 -22.24
C PHE A 198 7.09 9.97 -22.20
N ILE A 199 7.32 10.54 -21.01
CA ILE A 199 7.37 11.99 -20.82
C ILE A 199 8.80 12.48 -21.05
N ASP A 200 9.75 11.89 -20.34
CA ASP A 200 11.18 12.08 -20.51
C ASP A 200 11.90 10.76 -20.12
N LYS A 201 13.23 10.79 -19.98
CA LYS A 201 14.02 9.62 -19.57
C LYS A 201 13.71 9.11 -18.15
N ASP A 202 13.17 9.97 -17.29
CA ASP A 202 12.98 9.71 -15.85
C ASP A 202 11.50 9.52 -15.51
N HIS A 203 10.57 9.96 -16.38
CA HIS A 203 9.14 9.94 -16.10
C HIS A 203 8.29 9.32 -17.22
N LEU A 204 7.27 8.56 -16.82
CA LEU A 204 6.25 8.01 -17.72
C LEU A 204 4.86 8.03 -17.08
N ILE A 205 3.82 7.89 -17.91
CA ILE A 205 2.46 7.63 -17.46
C ILE A 205 2.01 6.29 -18.03
N LEU A 206 1.63 5.36 -17.15
CA LEU A 206 1.13 4.04 -17.52
C LEU A 206 -0.35 3.92 -17.19
N ARG A 207 -1.17 3.52 -18.15
CA ARG A 207 -2.59 3.24 -17.95
C ARG A 207 -2.84 1.75 -18.12
N SER A 208 -3.58 1.18 -17.17
CA SER A 208 -3.91 -0.24 -17.14
C SER A 208 -5.37 -0.45 -16.80
N SER A 209 -5.98 -1.50 -17.34
CA SER A 209 -7.33 -1.90 -16.96
C SER A 209 -7.39 -2.43 -15.52
N ARG A 210 -8.57 -2.34 -14.91
CA ARG A 210 -8.88 -2.98 -13.62
C ARG A 210 -8.59 -4.47 -13.66
N ASP A 211 -8.95 -5.16 -14.74
CA ASP A 211 -8.76 -6.61 -14.87
C ASP A 211 -7.27 -7.02 -14.80
N LEU A 212 -6.38 -6.21 -15.40
CA LEU A 212 -4.94 -6.46 -15.28
C LEU A 212 -4.45 -6.19 -13.85
N VAL A 213 -4.87 -5.08 -13.23
CA VAL A 213 -4.46 -4.71 -11.86
C VAL A 213 -4.88 -5.78 -10.83
N PHE A 214 -6.11 -6.30 -10.98
CA PHE A 214 -6.66 -7.33 -10.11
C PHE A 214 -6.41 -8.75 -10.65
N SER A 215 -5.46 -8.92 -11.57
CA SER A 215 -5.10 -10.25 -12.07
C SER A 215 -4.68 -11.16 -10.91
N GLY A 216 -5.32 -12.34 -10.86
CA GLY A 216 -5.20 -13.30 -9.77
C GLY A 216 -6.25 -13.16 -8.65
N ARG A 217 -6.98 -12.04 -8.60
CA ARG A 217 -8.11 -11.82 -7.66
C ARG A 217 -9.27 -11.05 -8.32
N PRO A 218 -9.84 -11.54 -9.43
CA PRO A 218 -10.90 -10.81 -10.16
C PRO A 218 -12.16 -10.57 -9.33
N GLN A 219 -12.45 -11.42 -8.34
CA GLN A 219 -13.56 -11.24 -7.40
C GLN A 219 -13.41 -10.00 -6.49
N ASP A 220 -12.18 -9.53 -6.31
CA ASP A 220 -11.86 -8.37 -5.48
C ASP A 220 -11.79 -7.08 -6.32
N ALA A 221 -12.05 -7.15 -7.63
CA ALA A 221 -11.95 -6.04 -8.55
C ALA A 221 -12.87 -4.88 -8.13
N ARG A 222 -12.25 -3.82 -7.61
CA ARG A 222 -12.88 -2.57 -7.16
C ARG A 222 -12.07 -1.38 -7.71
N GLY A 223 -12.64 -0.17 -7.65
CA GLY A 223 -11.96 1.05 -8.10
C GLY A 223 -12.36 1.49 -9.51
N PRO A 224 -11.54 2.31 -10.20
CA PRO A 224 -11.83 2.77 -11.57
C PRO A 224 -11.66 1.66 -12.61
N GLU A 225 -12.25 1.82 -13.80
CA GLU A 225 -12.06 0.89 -14.92
C GLU A 225 -10.62 0.93 -15.46
N THR A 226 -10.02 2.12 -15.39
CA THR A 226 -8.63 2.38 -15.79
C THR A 226 -7.89 2.98 -14.61
N PHE A 227 -6.78 2.36 -14.24
CA PHE A 227 -5.82 2.89 -13.28
C PHE A 227 -4.76 3.68 -14.05
N VAL A 228 -4.45 4.88 -13.54
CA VAL A 228 -3.40 5.74 -14.09
C VAL A 228 -2.25 5.75 -13.09
N PHE A 229 -1.12 5.20 -13.53
CA PHE A 229 0.13 5.15 -12.77
C PHE A 229 1.09 6.21 -13.29
N MET A 230 1.58 7.02 -12.37
CA MET A 230 2.69 7.93 -12.59
C MET A 230 3.99 7.17 -12.32
N GLY A 231 4.80 7.00 -13.35
CA GLY A 231 6.08 6.28 -13.29
C GLY A 231 7.23 7.25 -13.09
N ASP A 232 8.09 6.95 -12.12
CA ASP A 232 9.26 7.75 -11.78
C ASP A 232 10.49 6.84 -11.68
N TYR A 233 11.57 7.26 -12.32
CA TYR A 233 12.88 6.63 -12.18
C TYR A 233 13.42 6.92 -10.79
N ASN A 234 13.77 5.86 -10.06
CA ASN A 234 14.37 5.99 -8.74
C ASN A 234 15.56 5.02 -8.70
N ASP A 235 16.77 5.58 -8.63
CA ASP A 235 18.05 4.87 -8.49
C ASP A 235 18.29 4.45 -7.03
#